data_AF-A0A292YL17-F1
#
_entry.id   AF-A0A292YL17-F1
#
_cell.length_a   1.000
_cell.length_b   1.000
_cell.length_c   1.000
_cell.angle_alpha   90.00
_cell.angle_beta   90.00
_cell.angle_gamma   90.00
#
_symmetry.space_group_name_H-M   'P 1'
#
loop_
_entity.id
_entity.type
_entity.pdbx_description
1 polymer ?
#
loop_
_entity_poly.entity_id
_entity_poly.type
_entity_poly.pdbx_seq_one_letter_code
_entity_poly.pdbx_strand_id
1 'polypeptide(L)'
;MAVREILQGDHPLLRTQCSPVTEFDDSIAQLLQDLEDTMKQHRGTGLAAPQIGVDLQAIVVDANDGMLALLNPQITSSEGTQESVEGCLSFPETTLKLTRPQSITVLARDRSGSQVQLDATGHLARVLCHEIDHLQGILFFDHLSNEQFVEQLLGQVGSSGDSIPIAPHKSSGTDRDPDMDARQREVRLALDFLADAAWKLELAHDLLKDHKDLITAAKDDWNRLGKLAKKLSKAAIKWERSWKKNS
;
A
#
# COMPACT_ATOMS: atom_id res chain seq x y z
N MET A 1 -13.87 0.61 -21.77
CA MET A 1 -14.01 -0.73 -22.36
C MET A 1 -12.66 -1.35 -22.66
N ALA A 2 -12.10 -1.96 -21.63
CA ALA A 2 -11.07 -3.00 -21.61
C ALA A 2 -10.65 -3.09 -20.13
N VAL A 3 -10.50 -4.30 -19.60
CA VAL A 3 -9.85 -4.41 -18.29
C VAL A 3 -8.35 -4.27 -18.49
N ARG A 4 -7.77 -3.31 -17.78
CA ARG A 4 -6.36 -2.91 -17.88
C ARG A 4 -5.56 -3.59 -16.78
N GLU A 5 -4.27 -3.76 -17.02
CA GLU A 5 -3.34 -4.22 -15.98
C GLU A 5 -3.18 -3.12 -14.93
N ILE A 6 -3.25 -3.50 -13.65
CA ILE A 6 -3.00 -2.60 -12.52
C ILE A 6 -1.51 -2.62 -12.21
N LEU A 7 -0.87 -1.46 -12.29
CA LEU A 7 0.51 -1.27 -11.90
C LEU A 7 0.68 -1.50 -10.40
N GLN A 8 1.74 -2.22 -10.03
CA GLN A 8 2.04 -2.60 -8.66
C GLN A 8 3.37 -2.03 -8.17
N GLY A 9 3.54 -1.98 -6.86
CA GLY A 9 4.84 -1.79 -6.22
C GLY A 9 5.48 -0.43 -6.46
N ASP A 10 6.72 -0.43 -6.95
CA ASP A 10 7.58 0.74 -7.08
C ASP A 10 7.50 1.42 -8.46
N HIS A 11 6.48 1.09 -9.26
CA HIS A 11 6.33 1.66 -10.59
C HIS A 11 6.34 3.22 -10.53
N PRO A 12 7.23 3.92 -11.27
CA PRO A 12 7.44 5.36 -11.11
C PRO A 12 6.18 6.22 -11.27
N LEU A 13 5.25 5.78 -12.14
CA LEU A 13 3.99 6.48 -12.35
C LEU A 13 3.12 6.57 -11.08
N LEU A 14 3.19 5.57 -10.18
CA LEU A 14 2.47 5.60 -8.89
C LEU A 14 3.00 6.67 -7.93
N ARG A 15 4.18 7.23 -8.24
CA ARG A 15 4.87 8.30 -7.48
C ARG A 15 4.89 9.63 -8.23
N THR A 16 4.23 9.71 -9.38
CA THR A 16 4.22 10.89 -10.23
C THR A 16 2.94 11.69 -10.01
N GLN A 17 3.07 13.00 -9.81
CA GLN A 17 1.91 13.89 -9.82
C GLN A 17 1.32 13.94 -11.22
N CYS A 18 0.05 13.58 -11.36
CA CYS A 18 -0.59 13.37 -12.63
C CYS A 18 -0.95 14.69 -13.34
N SER A 19 -0.90 14.68 -14.67
CA SER A 19 -1.29 15.81 -15.51
C SER A 19 -2.80 16.09 -15.44
N PRO A 20 -3.25 17.35 -15.40
CA PRO A 20 -4.68 17.65 -15.41
C PRO A 20 -5.32 17.31 -16.75
N VAL A 21 -6.58 16.86 -16.72
CA VAL A 21 -7.40 16.65 -17.91
C VAL A 21 -7.88 18.00 -18.46
N THR A 22 -7.52 18.30 -19.71
CA THR A 22 -7.87 19.57 -20.39
C THR A 22 -8.89 19.39 -21.51
N GLU A 23 -8.98 18.19 -22.08
CA GLU A 23 -9.87 17.84 -23.18
C GLU A 23 -10.90 16.83 -22.67
N PHE A 24 -12.18 17.05 -22.97
CA PHE A 24 -13.30 16.26 -22.46
C PHE A 24 -14.04 15.62 -23.64
N ASP A 25 -13.34 14.71 -24.30
CA ASP A 25 -13.79 14.04 -25.51
C ASP A 25 -14.05 12.53 -25.27
N ASP A 26 -14.30 11.80 -26.35
CA ASP A 26 -14.54 10.36 -26.31
C ASP A 26 -13.37 9.57 -25.71
N SER A 27 -12.14 10.10 -25.76
CA SER A 27 -10.97 9.44 -25.18
C SER A 27 -11.02 9.43 -23.65
N ILE A 28 -11.49 10.52 -23.04
CA ILE A 28 -11.72 10.58 -21.59
C ILE A 28 -12.91 9.71 -21.19
N ALA A 29 -13.99 9.72 -21.98
CA ALA A 29 -15.11 8.81 -21.72
C ALA A 29 -14.66 7.34 -21.74
N GLN A 30 -13.80 6.98 -22.67
CA GLN A 30 -13.20 5.65 -22.77
C GLN A 30 -12.29 5.33 -21.56
N LEU A 31 -11.42 6.26 -21.16
CA LEU A 31 -10.56 6.10 -19.98
C LEU A 31 -11.37 5.83 -18.71
N LEU A 32 -12.41 6.62 -18.48
CA LEU A 32 -13.28 6.44 -17.31
C LEU A 32 -13.98 5.08 -17.36
N GLN A 33 -14.40 4.61 -18.54
CA GLN A 33 -14.97 3.27 -18.66
C GLN A 33 -13.92 2.17 -18.41
N ASP A 34 -12.68 2.31 -18.90
CA ASP A 34 -11.59 1.36 -18.62
C ASP A 34 -11.29 1.27 -17.13
N LEU A 35 -11.29 2.42 -16.43
CA LEU A 35 -11.13 2.48 -14.99
C LEU A 35 -12.27 1.73 -14.27
N GLU A 36 -13.52 1.97 -14.65
CA GLU A 36 -14.68 1.30 -14.03
C GLU A 36 -14.67 -0.22 -14.27
N ASP A 37 -14.39 -0.64 -15.50
CA ASP A 37 -14.34 -2.05 -15.87
C ASP A 37 -13.24 -2.77 -15.07
N THR A 38 -12.06 -2.14 -14.98
CA THR A 38 -10.90 -2.66 -14.24
C THR A 38 -11.18 -2.72 -12.74
N MET A 39 -11.70 -1.64 -12.16
CA MET A 39 -12.04 -1.58 -10.73
C MET A 39 -13.04 -2.67 -10.35
N LYS A 40 -14.10 -2.86 -11.15
CA LYS A 40 -15.11 -3.90 -10.92
C LYS A 40 -14.54 -5.31 -11.03
N GLN A 41 -13.70 -5.58 -12.04
CA GLN A 41 -13.06 -6.89 -12.18
C GLN A 41 -12.22 -7.25 -10.94
N HIS A 42 -11.50 -6.27 -10.40
CA HIS A 42 -10.66 -6.45 -9.22
C HIS A 42 -11.38 -6.23 -7.88
N ARG A 43 -12.72 -6.04 -7.90
CA ARG A 43 -13.57 -5.81 -6.71
C ARG A 43 -13.08 -4.65 -5.82
N GLY A 44 -12.53 -3.61 -6.44
CA GLY A 44 -12.12 -2.38 -5.75
C GLY A 44 -13.31 -1.44 -5.48
N THR A 45 -13.11 -0.51 -4.54
CA THR A 45 -14.06 0.58 -4.25
C THR A 45 -13.67 1.91 -4.91
N GLY A 46 -12.43 2.01 -5.39
CA GLY A 46 -11.89 3.15 -6.12
C GLY A 46 -10.75 2.70 -7.04
N LEU A 47 -10.50 3.48 -8.10
CA LEU A 47 -9.34 3.31 -8.96
C LEU A 47 -8.95 4.64 -9.64
N ALA A 48 -7.66 4.94 -9.63
CA ALA A 48 -7.08 6.11 -10.27
C ALA A 48 -6.36 5.77 -11.59
N ALA A 49 -6.43 6.67 -12.58
CA ALA A 49 -5.71 6.58 -13.86
C ALA A 49 -4.23 6.18 -13.79
N PRO A 50 -3.39 6.71 -12.87
CA PRO A 50 -2.00 6.28 -12.76
C PRO A 50 -1.85 4.79 -12.44
N GLN A 51 -2.83 4.17 -11.78
CA GLN A 51 -2.79 2.74 -11.47
C GLN A 51 -2.95 1.85 -12.70
N ILE A 52 -3.48 2.37 -13.80
CA ILE A 52 -3.59 1.64 -15.09
C ILE A 52 -2.63 2.19 -16.15
N GLY A 53 -1.58 2.90 -15.72
CA GLY A 53 -0.53 3.40 -16.63
C GLY A 53 -0.87 4.71 -17.34
N VAL A 54 -1.84 5.49 -16.86
CA VAL A 54 -2.27 6.73 -17.51
C VAL A 54 -1.97 7.94 -16.63
N ASP A 55 -1.13 8.86 -17.15
CA ASP A 55 -0.76 10.13 -16.50
C ASP A 55 -1.85 11.19 -16.67
N LEU A 56 -3.00 10.99 -16.02
CA LEU A 56 -4.10 11.96 -16.02
C LEU A 56 -4.81 12.01 -14.67
N GLN A 57 -5.32 13.18 -14.30
CA GLN A 57 -6.12 13.37 -13.09
C GLN A 57 -7.56 12.88 -13.29
N ALA A 58 -7.74 11.55 -13.31
CA ALA A 58 -9.03 10.89 -13.43
C ALA A 58 -9.16 9.75 -12.43
N ILE A 59 -10.29 9.70 -11.73
CA ILE A 59 -10.62 8.65 -10.75
C ILE A 59 -12.04 8.17 -10.95
N VAL A 60 -12.28 6.91 -10.56
CA VAL A 60 -13.62 6.34 -10.43
C VAL A 60 -13.79 5.76 -9.04
N VAL A 61 -14.98 5.91 -8.46
CA VAL A 61 -15.29 5.51 -7.09
C VAL A 61 -16.68 4.91 -7.04
N ASP A 62 -16.81 3.74 -6.40
CA ASP A 62 -18.10 3.16 -6.07
C ASP A 62 -18.67 3.86 -4.82
N ALA A 63 -19.70 4.68 -5.01
CA ALA A 63 -20.36 5.41 -3.94
C ALA A 63 -21.54 4.64 -3.31
N ASN A 64 -21.70 3.34 -3.61
CA ASN A 64 -22.85 2.48 -3.28
C ASN A 64 -24.16 2.86 -4.02
N ASP A 65 -24.46 4.16 -4.14
CA ASP A 65 -25.63 4.68 -4.86
C ASP A 65 -25.37 4.87 -6.36
N GLY A 66 -24.16 4.56 -6.81
CA GLY A 66 -23.74 4.67 -8.20
C GLY A 66 -22.24 4.87 -8.33
N MET A 67 -21.78 4.83 -9.58
CA MET A 67 -20.38 5.09 -9.90
C MET A 67 -20.14 6.58 -10.04
N LEU A 68 -19.19 7.11 -9.28
CA LEU A 68 -18.70 8.46 -9.43
C LEU A 68 -17.46 8.44 -10.32
N ALA A 69 -17.45 9.27 -11.35
CA ALA A 69 -16.29 9.49 -12.20
C ALA A 69 -15.92 10.97 -12.11
N LEU A 70 -14.72 11.25 -11.58
CA LEU A 70 -14.27 12.61 -11.28
C LEU A 70 -12.97 12.91 -12.01
N LEU A 71 -12.95 14.04 -12.70
CA LEU A 71 -11.81 14.58 -13.42
C LEU A 71 -11.28 15.81 -12.69
N ASN A 72 -9.96 15.94 -12.59
CA ASN A 72 -9.28 17.00 -11.84
C ASN A 72 -9.85 17.22 -10.42
N PRO A 73 -10.08 16.16 -9.61
CA PRO A 73 -10.66 16.32 -8.29
C PRO A 73 -9.68 17.01 -7.32
N GLN A 74 -10.22 17.91 -6.50
CA GLN A 74 -9.49 18.61 -5.45
C GLN A 74 -10.32 18.67 -4.17
N ILE A 75 -9.72 18.31 -3.04
CA ILE A 75 -10.32 18.53 -1.72
C ILE A 75 -10.24 20.02 -1.40
N THR A 76 -11.39 20.68 -1.23
CA THR A 76 -11.48 22.12 -0.92
C THR A 76 -11.76 22.38 0.55
N SER A 77 -12.32 21.40 1.26
CA SER A 77 -12.56 21.46 2.71
C SER A 77 -12.45 20.06 3.32
N SER A 78 -12.07 19.99 4.60
CA SER A 78 -12.02 18.73 5.35
C SER A 78 -12.29 19.00 6.83
N GLU A 79 -13.06 18.14 7.48
CA GLU A 79 -13.41 18.26 8.89
C GLU A 79 -13.40 16.90 9.61
N GLY A 80 -13.12 16.94 10.91
CA GLY A 80 -13.10 15.76 11.77
C GLY A 80 -11.98 14.76 11.42
N THR A 81 -11.94 13.65 12.15
CA THR A 81 -11.03 12.55 11.88
C THR A 81 -11.73 11.22 12.09
N GLN A 82 -11.32 10.21 11.32
CA GLN A 82 -11.76 8.83 11.44
C GLN A 82 -10.56 7.90 11.33
N GLU A 83 -10.57 6.84 12.14
CA GLU A 83 -9.67 5.71 11.92
C GLU A 83 -10.27 4.76 10.91
N SER A 84 -9.44 4.26 10.01
CA SER A 84 -9.92 3.43 8.92
C SER A 84 -8.87 2.43 8.49
N VAL A 85 -9.32 1.28 8.00
CA VAL A 85 -8.46 0.23 7.45
C VAL A 85 -8.52 0.31 5.94
N GLU A 86 -7.39 0.60 5.30
CA GLU A 86 -7.25 0.80 3.86
C GLU A 86 -6.36 -0.28 3.25
N GLY A 87 -6.75 -0.75 2.05
CA GLY A 87 -5.90 -1.50 1.14
C GLY A 87 -5.87 -0.81 -0.22
N CYS A 88 -4.98 -1.24 -1.10
CA CYS A 88 -4.81 -0.64 -2.43
C CYS A 88 -4.62 -1.74 -3.48
N LEU A 89 -5.27 -1.62 -4.64
CA LEU A 89 -5.11 -2.60 -5.72
C LEU A 89 -3.68 -2.67 -6.28
N SER A 90 -2.90 -1.60 -6.15
CA SER A 90 -1.46 -1.58 -6.48
C SER A 90 -0.58 -2.25 -5.42
N PHE A 91 -1.14 -2.58 -4.25
CA PHE A 91 -0.48 -3.23 -3.10
C PHE A 91 -1.42 -4.27 -2.47
N PRO A 92 -1.75 -5.36 -3.18
CA PRO A 92 -2.86 -6.26 -2.82
C PRO A 92 -2.71 -6.95 -1.45
N GLU A 93 -1.47 -7.21 -1.04
CA GLU A 93 -1.16 -7.90 0.23
C GLU A 93 -0.99 -6.94 1.42
N THR A 94 -1.16 -5.64 1.20
CA THR A 94 -0.91 -4.62 2.23
C THR A 94 -2.21 -3.95 2.63
N THR A 95 -2.52 -4.03 3.92
CA THR A 95 -3.63 -3.31 4.53
C THR A 95 -3.12 -2.53 5.74
N LEU A 96 -3.47 -1.26 5.87
CA LEU A 96 -2.97 -0.40 6.96
C LEU A 96 -4.10 0.36 7.64
N LYS A 97 -3.94 0.59 8.94
CA LYS A 97 -4.81 1.46 9.72
C LYS A 97 -4.31 2.90 9.60
N LEU A 98 -5.13 3.75 9.02
CA LEU A 98 -4.85 5.17 8.74
C LEU A 98 -5.86 6.08 9.43
N THR A 99 -5.48 7.33 9.64
CA THR A 99 -6.39 8.40 10.05
C THR A 99 -6.71 9.26 8.83
N ARG A 100 -8.00 9.41 8.52
CA ARG A 100 -8.50 10.26 7.42
C ARG A 100 -9.48 11.31 7.96
N PRO A 101 -9.77 12.39 7.23
CA PRO A 101 -10.86 13.28 7.58
C PRO A 101 -12.20 12.54 7.63
N GLN A 102 -13.08 12.90 8.57
CA GLN A 102 -14.41 12.30 8.70
C GLN A 102 -15.34 12.78 7.58
N SER A 103 -15.18 14.03 7.15
CA SER A 103 -15.90 14.67 6.06
C SER A 103 -14.96 15.48 5.18
N ILE A 104 -15.26 15.55 3.88
CA ILE A 104 -14.55 16.38 2.90
C ILE A 104 -15.53 17.01 1.92
N THR A 105 -15.17 18.16 1.37
CA THR A 105 -15.77 18.71 0.16
C THR A 105 -14.79 18.55 -1.00
N VAL A 106 -15.24 18.00 -2.12
CA VAL A 106 -14.45 17.82 -3.34
C VAL A 106 -15.02 18.68 -4.45
N LEU A 107 -14.16 19.47 -5.09
CA LEU A 107 -14.42 20.15 -6.34
C LEU A 107 -13.79 19.35 -7.48
N ALA A 108 -14.55 19.06 -8.53
CA ALA A 108 -14.08 18.28 -9.67
C ALA A 108 -14.81 18.67 -10.95
N ARG A 109 -14.53 17.96 -12.04
CA ARG A 109 -15.33 17.94 -13.26
C ARG A 109 -15.95 16.57 -13.47
N ASP A 110 -17.16 16.53 -14.00
CA ASP A 110 -17.82 15.30 -14.40
C ASP A 110 -17.35 14.81 -15.78
N ARG A 111 -17.96 13.71 -16.27
CA ARG A 111 -17.66 13.11 -17.57
C ARG A 111 -17.80 14.08 -18.77
N SER A 112 -18.64 15.11 -18.65
CA SER A 112 -18.86 16.14 -19.67
C SER A 112 -17.88 17.32 -19.57
N GLY A 113 -17.05 17.33 -18.52
CA GLY A 113 -16.19 18.47 -18.17
C GLY A 113 -16.91 19.55 -17.37
N SER A 114 -18.18 19.36 -17.01
CA SER A 114 -18.93 20.31 -16.19
C SER A 114 -18.44 20.28 -14.75
N GLN A 115 -18.30 21.45 -14.13
CA GLN A 115 -17.85 21.56 -12.75
C GLN A 115 -18.89 20.97 -11.80
N VAL A 116 -18.45 20.12 -10.89
CA VAL A 116 -19.26 19.50 -9.84
C VAL A 116 -18.60 19.69 -8.49
N GLN A 117 -19.42 19.86 -7.46
CA GLN A 117 -18.99 19.86 -6.07
C GLN A 117 -19.80 18.80 -5.32
N LEU A 118 -19.11 18.00 -4.51
CA LEU A 118 -19.76 17.00 -3.66
C LEU A 118 -19.19 17.04 -2.25
N ASP A 119 -20.07 16.79 -1.28
CA ASP A 119 -19.68 16.54 0.10
C ASP A 119 -19.70 15.03 0.35
N ALA A 120 -18.63 14.52 0.93
CA ALA A 120 -18.49 13.11 1.24
C ALA A 120 -18.17 12.93 2.73
N THR A 121 -18.66 11.83 3.31
CA THR A 121 -18.40 11.48 4.70
C THR A 121 -18.05 10.00 4.84
N GLY A 122 -17.43 9.63 5.95
CA GLY A 122 -17.17 8.23 6.32
C GLY A 122 -16.39 7.48 5.23
N HIS A 123 -16.95 6.35 4.76
CA HIS A 123 -16.30 5.50 3.76
C HIS A 123 -16.01 6.23 2.45
N LEU A 124 -16.96 7.01 1.91
CA LEU A 124 -16.77 7.71 0.65
C LEU A 124 -15.69 8.80 0.76
N ALA A 125 -15.67 9.54 1.87
CA ALA A 125 -14.61 10.52 2.14
C ALA A 125 -13.23 9.85 2.14
N ARG A 126 -13.12 8.67 2.74
CA ARG A 126 -11.87 7.89 2.76
C ARG A 126 -11.43 7.46 1.37
N VAL A 127 -12.33 6.85 0.59
CA VAL A 127 -11.98 6.39 -0.76
C VAL A 127 -11.57 7.57 -1.63
N LEU A 128 -12.30 8.69 -1.58
CA LEU A 128 -11.93 9.89 -2.32
C LEU A 128 -10.56 10.45 -1.89
N CYS A 129 -10.24 10.48 -0.58
CA CYS A 129 -8.89 10.85 -0.13
C CYS A 129 -7.83 9.93 -0.76
N HIS A 130 -8.07 8.62 -0.75
CA HIS A 130 -7.15 7.62 -1.29
C HIS A 130 -6.92 7.79 -2.79
N GLU A 131 -7.99 7.93 -3.58
CA GLU A 131 -7.87 8.08 -5.03
C GLU A 131 -7.26 9.43 -5.42
N ILE A 132 -7.55 10.50 -4.68
CA ILE A 132 -6.94 11.82 -4.91
C ILE A 132 -5.44 11.80 -4.56
N ASP A 133 -5.02 11.08 -3.52
CA ASP A 133 -3.61 10.90 -3.19
C ASP A 133 -2.84 10.24 -4.35
N HIS A 134 -3.42 9.22 -4.99
CA HIS A 134 -2.81 8.59 -6.17
C HIS A 134 -2.53 9.58 -7.31
N LEU A 135 -3.42 10.55 -7.52
CA LEU A 135 -3.22 11.60 -8.53
C LEU A 135 -2.06 12.55 -8.17
N GLN A 136 -1.67 12.61 -6.90
CA GLN A 136 -0.54 13.42 -6.43
C GLN A 136 0.74 12.59 -6.26
N GLY A 137 0.74 11.30 -6.63
CA GLY A 137 1.87 10.40 -6.39
C GLY A 137 2.08 10.02 -4.91
N ILE A 138 1.06 10.25 -4.08
CA ILE A 138 1.05 9.92 -2.67
C ILE A 138 0.41 8.54 -2.52
N LEU A 139 1.06 7.67 -1.76
CA LEU A 139 0.56 6.34 -1.44
C LEU A 139 0.06 6.31 0.00
N PHE A 140 -0.93 5.47 0.27
CA PHE A 140 -1.61 5.42 1.57
C PHE A 140 -0.67 5.23 2.78
N PHE A 141 0.45 4.52 2.59
CA PHE A 141 1.45 4.33 3.65
C PHE A 141 2.33 5.57 3.92
N ASP A 142 2.36 6.57 3.05
CA ASP A 142 3.08 7.84 3.30
C ASP A 142 2.40 8.68 4.40
N HIS A 143 1.13 8.37 4.73
CA HIS A 143 0.42 8.99 5.86
C HIS A 143 0.84 8.42 7.22
N LEU A 144 1.71 7.42 7.25
CA LEU A 144 2.28 6.85 8.47
C LEU A 144 3.72 7.33 8.66
N SER A 145 4.10 7.52 9.92
CA SER A 145 5.52 7.57 10.25
C SER A 145 6.17 6.20 10.01
N ASN A 146 7.49 6.18 9.77
CA ASN A 146 8.22 4.93 9.64
C ASN A 146 8.03 3.99 10.84
N GLU A 147 7.90 4.53 12.06
CA GLU A 147 7.62 3.74 13.26
C GLU A 147 6.23 3.10 13.19
N GLN A 148 5.21 3.87 12.84
CA GLN A 148 3.83 3.38 12.72
C GLN A 148 3.70 2.33 11.61
N PHE A 149 4.34 2.56 10.46
CA PHE A 149 4.33 1.62 9.34
C PHE A 149 4.97 0.28 9.73
N VAL A 150 6.16 0.30 10.32
CA VAL A 150 6.86 -0.90 10.78
C VAL A 150 6.07 -1.63 11.88
N GLU A 151 5.50 -0.88 12.83
CA GLU A 151 4.67 -1.47 13.90
C GLU A 151 3.45 -2.21 13.32
N GLN A 152 2.76 -1.62 12.35
CA GLN A 152 1.60 -2.26 11.73
C GLN A 152 1.97 -3.48 10.89
N LEU A 153 3.09 -3.44 10.14
CA LEU A 153 3.57 -4.59 9.39
C LEU A 153 3.98 -5.75 10.31
N LEU A 154 4.72 -5.46 11.39
CA LEU A 154 5.09 -6.48 12.39
C LEU A 154 3.87 -7.02 13.12
N GLY A 155 2.88 -6.17 13.39
CA GLY A 155 1.59 -6.56 13.97
C GLY A 155 0.84 -7.56 13.10
N GLN A 156 0.85 -7.38 11.78
CA GLN A 156 0.23 -8.33 10.85
C GLN A 156 0.94 -9.68 10.84
N VAL A 157 2.28 -9.68 10.86
CA VAL A 157 3.09 -10.92 10.98
C VAL A 157 2.86 -11.62 12.33
N GLY A 158 2.58 -10.86 13.40
CA GLY A 158 2.34 -11.38 14.74
C GLY A 158 0.89 -11.81 15.03
N SER A 159 -0.10 -11.22 14.34
CA SER A 159 -1.53 -11.53 14.46
C SER A 159 -2.01 -12.63 13.51
N SER A 160 -1.18 -13.05 12.55
CA SER A 160 -1.31 -14.36 11.89
C SER A 160 -1.01 -15.49 12.88
N GLY A 161 -1.86 -15.61 13.90
CA GLY A 161 -2.03 -16.78 14.74
C GLY A 161 -2.77 -17.91 14.03
N ASP A 162 -3.03 -17.76 12.72
CA ASP A 162 -3.33 -18.89 11.86
C ASP A 162 -2.05 -19.70 11.72
N SER A 163 -2.03 -20.84 12.41
CA SER A 163 -1.33 -22.01 11.93
C SER A 163 -1.42 -22.04 10.41
N ILE A 164 -0.31 -21.82 9.72
CA ILE A 164 -0.13 -22.27 8.34
C ILE A 164 -0.71 -23.69 8.32
N PRO A 165 -1.76 -23.99 7.53
CA PRO A 165 -2.35 -25.31 7.55
C PRO A 165 -1.32 -26.28 6.99
N ILE A 166 -0.56 -26.90 7.89
CA ILE A 166 0.16 -28.14 7.61
C ILE A 166 -0.94 -29.19 7.52
N ALA A 167 -1.59 -29.28 6.36
CA ALA A 167 -2.41 -30.44 6.06
C ALA A 167 -1.49 -31.67 6.20
N PRO A 168 -1.85 -32.69 7.00
CA PRO A 168 -1.07 -33.92 7.05
C PRO A 168 -1.24 -34.64 5.73
N HIS A 169 -0.35 -34.38 4.77
CA HIS A 169 -0.33 -35.16 3.55
C HIS A 169 0.23 -36.53 3.90
N LYS A 170 -0.64 -37.55 3.84
CA LYS A 170 -0.21 -38.94 3.79
C LYS A 170 0.78 -39.08 2.64
N SER A 171 1.94 -39.63 2.95
CA SER A 171 2.95 -40.01 1.98
C SER A 171 2.37 -41.11 1.09
N SER A 172 2.04 -40.76 -0.15
CA SER A 172 1.95 -41.75 -1.22
C SER A 172 2.22 -41.08 -2.55
N GLY A 173 3.30 -41.51 -3.21
CA GLY A 173 3.46 -41.36 -4.66
C GLY A 173 4.33 -40.18 -5.06
N THR A 174 5.34 -40.52 -5.85
CA THR A 174 6.29 -39.65 -6.54
C THR A 174 5.59 -38.71 -7.52
N ASP A 175 5.64 -37.40 -7.27
CA ASP A 175 5.71 -36.36 -8.32
C ASP A 175 6.12 -35.01 -7.70
N ARG A 176 6.99 -34.26 -8.38
CA ARG A 176 7.49 -32.95 -7.93
C ARG A 176 6.44 -31.88 -8.25
N ASP A 177 5.85 -31.29 -7.21
CA ASP A 177 4.82 -30.25 -7.28
C ASP A 177 5.41 -28.86 -7.60
N PRO A 178 5.02 -28.19 -8.70
CA PRO A 178 5.48 -26.85 -9.07
C PRO A 178 5.10 -25.74 -8.06
N ASP A 179 4.08 -25.94 -7.24
CA ASP A 179 3.59 -24.97 -6.25
C ASP A 179 4.55 -24.86 -5.03
N MET A 180 5.32 -25.91 -4.77
CA MET A 180 6.38 -25.90 -3.74
C MET A 180 7.51 -24.94 -4.08
N ASP A 181 7.87 -24.81 -5.37
CA ASP A 181 8.92 -23.88 -5.79
C ASP A 181 8.45 -22.42 -5.73
N ALA A 182 7.15 -22.14 -5.91
CA ALA A 182 6.59 -20.79 -5.78
C ALA A 182 6.59 -20.32 -4.32
N ARG A 183 6.12 -21.18 -3.40
CA ARG A 183 6.12 -20.90 -1.96
C ARG A 183 7.53 -20.79 -1.39
N GLN A 184 8.46 -21.62 -1.84
CA GLN A 184 9.87 -21.49 -1.46
C GLN A 184 10.49 -20.19 -1.98
N ARG A 185 10.07 -19.71 -3.15
CA ARG A 185 10.51 -18.41 -3.68
C ARG A 185 9.97 -17.23 -2.88
N GLU A 186 8.69 -17.25 -2.50
CA GLU A 186 8.09 -16.20 -1.65
C GLU A 186 8.75 -16.14 -0.26
N VAL A 187 8.94 -17.29 0.39
CA VAL A 187 9.67 -17.37 1.66
C VAL A 187 11.11 -16.88 1.50
N ARG A 188 11.75 -17.20 0.37
CA ARG A 188 13.12 -16.75 0.10
C ARG A 188 13.19 -15.23 -0.11
N LEU A 189 12.24 -14.64 -0.83
CA LEU A 189 12.15 -13.19 -1.03
C LEU A 189 11.90 -12.45 0.28
N ALA A 190 11.02 -12.97 1.14
CA ALA A 190 10.79 -12.41 2.47
C ALA A 190 12.05 -12.50 3.34
N LEU A 191 12.80 -13.61 3.26
CA LEU A 191 14.06 -13.78 3.98
C LEU A 191 15.16 -12.86 3.46
N ASP A 192 15.27 -12.70 2.14
CA ASP A 192 16.26 -11.82 1.51
C ASP A 192 15.93 -10.35 1.85
N PHE A 193 14.65 -9.97 1.90
CA PHE A 193 14.21 -8.65 2.37
C PHE A 193 14.53 -8.41 3.86
N LEU A 194 14.25 -9.39 4.73
CA LEU A 194 14.58 -9.29 6.15
C LEU A 194 16.09 -9.24 6.39
N ALA A 195 16.88 -9.97 5.60
CA ALA A 195 18.34 -9.93 5.64
C ALA A 195 18.89 -8.58 5.18
N ASP A 196 18.35 -8.01 4.10
CA ASP A 196 18.72 -6.68 3.60
C ASP A 196 18.34 -5.57 4.59
N ALA A 197 17.14 -5.64 5.18
CA ALA A 197 16.71 -4.72 6.23
C ALA A 197 17.59 -4.81 7.49
N ALA A 198 17.95 -6.02 7.91
CA ALA A 198 18.85 -6.24 9.05
C ALA A 198 20.25 -5.67 8.76
N TRP A 199 20.79 -5.90 7.56
CA TRP A 199 22.09 -5.39 7.15
C TRP A 199 22.09 -3.86 7.04
N LYS A 200 21.04 -3.25 6.46
CA LYS A 200 20.88 -1.79 6.38
C LYS A 200 20.79 -1.14 7.76
N LEU A 201 20.10 -1.79 8.71
CA LEU A 201 20.07 -1.34 10.10
C LEU A 201 21.43 -1.45 10.79
N GLU A 202 22.20 -2.50 10.51
CA GLU A 202 23.56 -2.67 11.03
C GLU A 202 24.53 -1.64 10.43
N LEU A 203 24.47 -1.40 9.13
CA LEU A 203 25.24 -0.38 8.42
C LEU A 203 24.89 1.04 8.91
N ALA A 204 23.60 1.35 9.05
CA ALA A 204 23.16 2.62 9.61
C ALA A 204 23.66 2.79 11.05
N HIS A 205 23.62 1.73 11.84
CA HIS A 205 24.15 1.73 13.20
C HIS A 205 25.67 1.99 13.24
N ASP A 206 26.43 1.39 12.33
CA ASP A 206 27.89 1.57 12.27
C ASP A 206 28.28 2.95 11.71
N LEU A 207 27.61 3.46 10.68
CA LEU A 207 27.79 4.84 10.19
C LEU A 207 27.53 5.87 11.29
N LEU A 208 26.53 5.63 12.12
CA LEU A 208 26.15 6.54 13.20
C LEU A 208 27.04 6.41 14.45
N LYS A 209 27.82 5.31 14.61
CA LYS A 209 28.86 5.22 15.65
C LYS A 209 29.98 6.24 15.44
N ASP A 210 30.34 6.51 14.20
CA ASP A 210 31.43 7.43 13.85
C ASP A 210 31.03 8.91 13.97
N HIS A 211 29.73 9.17 14.14
CA HIS A 211 29.14 10.51 14.29
C HIS A 211 28.43 10.68 15.63
N LYS A 212 28.86 9.95 16.67
CA LYS A 212 28.25 9.91 18.01
C LYS A 212 28.04 11.28 18.66
N ASP A 213 28.88 12.25 18.30
CA ASP A 213 28.87 13.61 18.84
C ASP A 213 27.69 14.44 18.29
N LEU A 214 27.22 14.13 17.08
CA LEU A 214 26.06 14.74 16.44
C LEU A 214 24.72 14.20 16.99
N ILE A 215 24.75 13.05 17.68
CA ILE A 215 23.58 12.36 18.25
C ILE A 215 23.45 12.70 19.75
N THR A 216 23.64 13.97 20.11
CA THR A 216 23.49 14.43 21.49
C THR A 216 22.04 14.72 21.87
N ALA A 217 21.13 14.88 20.90
CA ALA A 217 19.71 15.15 21.12
C ALA A 217 18.79 13.90 21.13
N ALA A 218 19.23 12.74 20.63
CA ALA A 218 18.40 11.54 20.42
C ALA A 218 18.94 10.26 21.10
N LYS A 219 19.58 10.44 22.27
CA LYS A 219 20.31 9.37 22.97
C LYS A 219 19.42 8.20 23.42
N ASP A 220 18.15 8.47 23.74
CA ASP A 220 17.19 7.45 24.16
C ASP A 220 16.63 6.64 22.99
N ASP A 221 16.34 7.31 21.86
CA ASP A 221 15.93 6.65 20.61
C ASP A 221 17.04 5.77 20.04
N TRP A 222 18.30 6.23 20.14
CA TRP A 222 19.47 5.43 19.78
C TRP A 222 19.58 4.14 20.59
N ASN A 223 19.39 4.21 21.91
CA ASN A 223 19.39 3.04 22.78
C ASN A 223 18.21 2.10 22.50
N ARG A 224 17.05 2.66 22.13
CA ARG A 224 15.84 1.90 21.79
C ARG A 224 16.01 1.16 20.46
N LEU A 225 16.54 1.83 19.43
CA LEU A 225 16.90 1.23 18.13
C LEU A 225 17.93 0.11 18.28
N GLY A 226 19.01 0.34 19.05
CA GLY A 226 20.00 -0.69 19.31
C GLY A 226 19.45 -1.93 20.05
N LYS A 227 18.45 -1.74 20.93
CA LYS A 227 17.74 -2.87 21.58
C LYS A 227 16.84 -3.63 20.60
N LEU A 228 16.14 -2.92 19.72
CA LEU A 228 15.28 -3.53 18.69
C LEU A 228 16.10 -4.33 17.67
N ALA A 229 17.17 -3.76 17.13
CA ALA A 229 18.08 -4.45 16.20
C ALA A 229 18.65 -5.74 16.82
N LYS A 230 19.09 -5.69 18.09
CA LYS A 230 19.58 -6.88 18.80
C LYS A 230 18.50 -7.94 19.04
N LYS A 231 17.26 -7.54 19.29
CA LYS A 231 16.13 -8.49 19.43
C LYS A 231 15.81 -9.17 18.10
N LEU A 232 15.75 -8.40 17.01
CA LEU A 232 15.49 -8.92 15.66
C LEU A 232 16.59 -9.90 15.23
N SER A 233 17.86 -9.54 15.40
CA SER A 233 18.99 -10.42 15.10
C SER A 233 18.94 -11.73 15.89
N LYS A 234 18.65 -11.69 17.19
CA LYS A 234 18.51 -12.90 18.03
C LYS A 234 17.33 -13.78 17.61
N ALA A 235 16.21 -13.17 17.24
CA ALA A 235 15.03 -13.88 16.76
C ALA A 235 15.33 -14.60 15.44
N ALA A 236 15.98 -13.92 14.49
CA ALA A 236 16.43 -14.48 13.22
C ALA A 236 17.37 -15.68 13.42
N ILE A 237 18.41 -15.55 14.26
CA ILE A 237 19.36 -16.63 14.55
C ILE A 237 18.69 -17.83 15.23
N LYS A 238 17.77 -17.60 16.18
CA LYS A 238 17.05 -18.68 16.87
C LYS A 238 16.14 -19.44 15.90
N TRP A 239 15.48 -18.73 14.99
CA TRP A 239 14.60 -19.31 13.99
C TRP A 239 15.39 -20.11 12.95
N GLU A 240 16.51 -19.59 12.44
CA GLU A 240 17.40 -20.32 11.52
C GLU A 240 17.89 -21.65 12.12
N ARG A 241 18.25 -21.65 13.40
CA ARG A 241 18.66 -22.87 14.12
C ARG A 241 17.52 -23.86 14.34
N SER A 242 16.29 -23.38 14.52
CA SER A 242 15.10 -24.24 14.65
C SER A 242 14.75 -24.86 13.31
N TRP A 243 14.87 -24.10 12.22
CA TRP A 243 14.61 -24.57 10.86
C TRP A 243 15.62 -25.64 10.44
N LYS A 244 16.93 -25.41 10.65
CA LYS A 244 18.00 -26.41 10.39
C LYS A 244 17.90 -27.72 11.19
N LYS A 245 17.10 -27.75 12.26
CA LYS A 245 16.85 -28.96 13.06
C LYS A 245 15.61 -29.74 12.60
N ASN A 246 14.70 -29.08 11.90
CA ASN A 246 13.41 -29.62 11.44
C ASN A 246 13.35 -29.81 9.92
N SER A 247 14.48 -29.60 9.22
CA SER A 247 14.76 -29.90 7.81
C SER A 247 15.80 -31.01 7.73
#